data_AF-A0A023BD76-F1
#
_entry.id   AF-A0A023BD76-F1
#
_cell.length_a   1.000
_cell.length_b   1.000
_cell.length_c   1.000
_cell.angle_alpha   90.00
_cell.angle_beta   90.00
_cell.angle_gamma   90.00
#
_symmetry.space_group_name_H-M   'P 1'
#
loop_
_entity.id
_entity.type
_entity.pdbx_description
1 polymer ?
#
loop_
_entity_poly.entity_id
_entity_poly.type
_entity_poly.pdbx_seq_one_letter_code
_entity_poly.pdbx_strand_id
1 'polypeptide(L)'
;MLAMDVSTQVPPAVDEAQVMVADVIRDCFHSRTDEVRGSPKLFRQAMNVLEFTILSQVHQKPAGSERYCTWRWARLAGELYRRLDRGRVLTLLKECEPHFRRPPLISDQWYLAKLLQQWMPHMRVARLLKCINLPSDRGFKSALVLDDVAVGRCFTGLPAVNESDEQLIWTFCHAVGWLLKSHGGEYDYETLASSGYWIGPDEQYAELAGYLYKLWGPARSAKFANLCRTLLPQHIPLANLPDPRLFTLVVKAMAGVSLHAYRTLRSQCGFYCPTPVGGRPRARPVASEENAAARKKNAVALVQEAVVQTALVQEAVTQTAVAQKAVVQTAV
;
A
#
# COMPACT_ATOMS: atom_id res chain seq x y z
N MET A 1 -26.06 32.86 -3.95
CA MET A 1 -25.00 31.85 -3.73
C MET A 1 -24.88 31.02 -4.99
N LEU A 2 -23.90 31.31 -5.84
CA LEU A 2 -23.58 30.48 -6.99
C LEU A 2 -22.83 29.25 -6.44
N ALA A 3 -23.47 28.09 -6.48
CA ALA A 3 -22.76 26.83 -6.33
C ALA A 3 -21.78 26.77 -7.50
N MET A 4 -20.50 27.09 -7.26
CA MET A 4 -19.47 26.77 -8.22
C MET A 4 -19.48 25.25 -8.33
N ASP A 5 -20.00 24.75 -9.44
CA ASP A 5 -19.71 23.41 -9.94
C ASP A 5 -18.20 23.37 -10.18
N VAL A 6 -17.44 23.19 -9.10
CA VAL A 6 -16.05 22.81 -9.17
C VAL A 6 -16.10 21.41 -9.74
N SER A 7 -16.01 21.33 -11.07
CA SER A 7 -15.85 20.10 -11.81
C SER A 7 -14.78 19.28 -11.08
N THR A 8 -15.23 18.21 -10.41
CA THR A 8 -14.42 17.31 -9.59
C THR A 8 -13.64 16.35 -10.50
N GLN A 9 -13.10 16.87 -11.59
CA GLN A 9 -12.26 16.12 -12.49
C GLN A 9 -10.93 15.86 -11.79
N VAL A 10 -10.70 14.58 -11.48
CA VAL A 10 -9.42 14.12 -10.98
C VAL A 10 -8.40 14.24 -12.11
N PRO A 11 -7.22 14.84 -11.88
CA PRO A 11 -6.17 14.89 -12.88
C PRO A 11 -5.84 13.49 -13.40
N PRO A 12 -5.68 13.28 -14.73
CA PRO A 12 -5.44 11.96 -15.31
C PRO A 12 -4.27 11.19 -14.67
N ALA A 13 -3.19 11.88 -14.29
CA ALA A 13 -2.04 11.26 -13.64
C ALA A 13 -2.34 10.76 -12.21
N VAL A 14 -3.22 11.46 -11.48
CA VAL A 14 -3.71 11.01 -10.16
C VAL A 14 -4.60 9.80 -10.34
N ASP A 15 -5.42 9.79 -11.40
CA ASP A 15 -6.26 8.65 -11.74
C ASP A 15 -5.43 7.40 -12.04
N GLU A 16 -4.44 7.53 -12.92
CA GLU A 16 -3.49 6.48 -13.27
C GLU A 16 -2.78 5.90 -12.04
N ALA A 17 -2.32 6.75 -11.12
CA ALA A 17 -1.64 6.32 -9.90
C ALA A 17 -2.53 5.47 -8.99
N GLN A 18 -3.80 5.85 -8.82
CA GLN A 18 -4.76 5.11 -8.00
C GLN A 18 -5.22 3.81 -8.67
N VAL A 19 -5.37 3.80 -10.00
CA VAL A 19 -5.63 2.58 -10.77
C VAL A 19 -4.48 1.60 -10.62
N MET A 20 -3.24 2.08 -10.67
CA MET A 20 -2.05 1.25 -10.46
C MET A 20 -2.04 0.60 -9.07
N VAL A 21 -2.42 1.33 -8.02
CA VAL A 21 -2.59 0.77 -6.68
C VAL A 21 -3.66 -0.32 -6.64
N ALA A 22 -4.81 -0.06 -7.27
CA ALA A 22 -5.89 -1.04 -7.35
C ALA A 22 -5.48 -2.31 -8.11
N ASP A 23 -4.68 -2.18 -9.18
CA ASP A 23 -4.13 -3.31 -9.92
C ASP A 23 -3.17 -4.13 -9.07
N VAL A 24 -2.28 -3.49 -8.31
CA VAL A 24 -1.39 -4.19 -7.36
C VAL A 24 -2.18 -4.98 -6.31
N ILE A 25 -3.23 -4.37 -5.76
CA ILE A 25 -4.13 -5.06 -4.83
C ILE A 25 -4.81 -6.26 -5.52
N ARG A 26 -5.28 -6.08 -6.76
CA ARG A 26 -5.96 -7.11 -7.56
C ARG A 26 -5.04 -8.28 -7.93
N ASP A 27 -3.79 -8.02 -8.27
CA ASP A 27 -2.80 -9.07 -8.56
C ASP A 27 -2.66 -10.04 -7.37
N CYS A 28 -2.71 -9.52 -6.14
CA CYS A 28 -2.67 -10.33 -4.92
C CYS A 28 -3.98 -11.10 -4.62
N PHE A 29 -5.10 -10.82 -5.31
CA PHE A 29 -6.35 -11.58 -5.15
C PHE A 29 -6.36 -12.91 -5.90
N HIS A 30 -5.61 -13.03 -7.01
CA HIS A 30 -5.69 -14.19 -7.91
C HIS A 30 -5.22 -15.50 -7.27
N SER A 31 -4.54 -15.43 -6.12
CA SER A 31 -3.97 -16.59 -5.47
C SER A 31 -4.97 -17.37 -4.59
N ARG A 32 -6.11 -16.79 -4.17
CA ARG A 32 -7.00 -17.41 -3.17
C ARG A 32 -8.44 -16.90 -3.19
N THR A 33 -9.31 -17.54 -3.97
CA THR A 33 -10.77 -17.40 -3.79
C THR A 33 -11.37 -18.73 -3.37
N ASP A 34 -11.24 -19.05 -2.09
CA ASP A 34 -12.08 -20.07 -1.49
C ASP A 34 -13.49 -19.48 -1.35
N GLU A 35 -14.45 -20.02 -2.10
CA GLU A 35 -15.85 -19.69 -1.92
C GLU A 35 -16.33 -20.19 -0.56
N VAL A 36 -16.23 -19.34 0.46
CA VAL A 36 -16.74 -19.67 1.78
C VAL A 36 -18.27 -19.62 1.75
N ARG A 37 -18.91 -20.79 1.73
CA ARG A 37 -20.36 -20.91 1.96
C ARG A 37 -20.68 -20.54 3.41
N GLY A 38 -21.36 -19.41 3.61
CA GLY A 38 -21.92 -19.03 4.90
C GLY A 38 -23.42 -19.30 4.97
N SER A 39 -23.95 -19.44 6.20
CA SER A 39 -25.39 -19.56 6.42
C SER A 39 -26.08 -18.20 6.22
N PRO A 40 -27.14 -18.10 5.40
CA PRO A 40 -27.90 -16.85 5.22
C PRO A 40 -28.41 -16.24 6.53
N LYS A 41 -28.72 -17.09 7.53
CA LYS A 41 -29.12 -16.66 8.87
C LYS A 41 -28.00 -15.91 9.59
N LEU A 42 -26.77 -16.38 9.46
CA LEU A 42 -25.60 -15.73 10.07
C LEU A 42 -25.23 -14.43 9.35
N PHE A 43 -25.37 -14.35 8.03
CA PHE A 43 -25.19 -13.10 7.28
C PHE A 43 -26.23 -12.04 7.67
N ARG A 44 -27.50 -12.43 7.83
CA ARG A 44 -28.53 -11.53 8.36
C ARG A 44 -28.17 -11.04 9.76
N GLN A 45 -27.68 -11.93 10.62
CA GLN A 45 -27.21 -11.56 11.96
C GLN A 45 -26.02 -10.59 11.92
N ALA A 46 -25.04 -10.84 11.03
CA ALA A 46 -23.90 -9.95 10.83
C ALA A 46 -24.35 -8.55 10.39
N MET A 47 -25.29 -8.47 9.44
CA MET A 47 -25.85 -7.21 8.98
C MET A 47 -26.56 -6.46 10.10
N ASN A 48 -27.39 -7.14 10.90
CA ASN A 48 -28.07 -6.50 12.04
C ASN A 48 -27.07 -5.98 13.09
N VAL A 49 -25.98 -6.71 13.34
CA VAL A 49 -24.90 -6.24 14.25
C VAL A 49 -24.20 -5.02 13.67
N LEU A 50 -23.95 -5.01 12.36
CA LEU A 50 -23.31 -3.90 11.66
C LEU A 50 -24.16 -2.63 11.73
N GLU A 51 -25.43 -2.70 11.33
CA GLU A 51 -26.39 -1.58 11.37
C GLU A 51 -26.55 -1.06 12.79
N PHE A 52 -26.85 -1.93 13.76
CA PHE A 52 -27.03 -1.52 15.15
C PHE A 52 -25.78 -0.83 15.70
N THR A 53 -24.59 -1.36 15.43
CA THR A 53 -23.35 -0.78 15.96
C THR A 53 -23.05 0.57 15.31
N ILE A 54 -23.19 0.71 14.00
CA ILE A 54 -22.88 1.96 13.30
C ILE A 54 -23.94 3.04 13.62
N LEU A 55 -25.23 2.71 13.48
CA LEU A 55 -26.32 3.69 13.67
C LEU A 55 -26.47 4.14 15.12
N SER A 56 -26.19 3.28 16.12
CA SER A 56 -26.22 3.70 17.53
C SER A 56 -25.10 4.67 17.90
N GLN A 57 -24.02 4.72 17.13
CA GLN A 57 -22.85 5.58 17.39
C GLN A 57 -22.80 6.80 16.45
N VAL A 58 -23.64 6.85 15.41
CA VAL A 58 -23.56 7.86 14.36
C VAL A 58 -23.76 9.30 14.87
N HIS A 59 -24.51 9.47 15.95
CA HIS A 59 -24.74 10.76 16.59
C HIS A 59 -23.59 11.21 17.50
N GLN A 60 -22.64 10.32 17.80
CA GLN A 60 -21.46 10.69 18.58
C GLN A 60 -20.49 11.46 17.70
N LYS A 61 -19.88 12.51 18.28
CA LYS A 61 -18.86 13.29 17.60
C LYS A 61 -17.74 12.35 17.14
N PRO A 62 -17.45 12.23 15.83
CA PRO A 62 -16.36 11.38 15.37
C PRO A 62 -15.05 11.88 15.95
N ALA A 63 -14.11 10.97 16.20
CA ALA A 63 -12.79 11.23 16.78
C ALA A 63 -11.84 12.02 15.85
N GLY A 64 -12.38 12.75 14.88
CA GLY A 64 -11.68 13.35 13.74
C GLY A 64 -11.73 12.42 12.52
N SER A 65 -11.91 13.00 11.33
CA SER A 65 -11.78 12.25 10.08
C SER A 65 -10.30 12.05 9.80
N GLU A 66 -9.74 10.95 10.29
CA GLU A 66 -8.38 10.53 9.91
C GLU A 66 -8.32 10.38 8.38
N ARG A 67 -7.24 10.86 7.72
CA ARG A 67 -7.06 10.72 6.25
C ARG A 67 -6.55 9.35 5.82
N TYR A 68 -6.74 8.35 6.67
CA TYR A 68 -6.20 7.01 6.48
C TYR A 68 -7.13 5.95 7.05
N CYS A 69 -6.95 4.70 6.63
CA CYS A 69 -7.61 3.55 7.21
C CYS A 69 -6.59 2.47 7.54
N THR A 70 -6.73 1.78 8.67
CA THR A 70 -5.88 0.63 8.98
C THR A 70 -6.30 -0.60 8.18
N TRP A 71 -5.32 -1.43 7.85
CA TRP A 71 -5.45 -2.64 7.04
C TRP A 71 -6.61 -3.53 7.50
N ARG A 72 -6.72 -3.76 8.82
CA ARG A 72 -7.80 -4.56 9.42
C ARG A 72 -9.19 -4.09 8.98
N TRP A 73 -9.45 -2.78 9.01
CA TRP A 73 -10.77 -2.24 8.71
C TRP A 73 -11.06 -2.25 7.21
N ALA A 74 -10.06 -1.94 6.39
CA ALA A 74 -10.14 -2.08 4.94
C ALA A 74 -10.43 -3.54 4.52
N ARG A 75 -9.71 -4.50 5.12
CA ARG A 75 -9.93 -5.95 4.93
C ARG A 75 -11.35 -6.37 5.33
N LEU A 76 -11.81 -5.96 6.52
CA LEU A 76 -13.15 -6.29 7.00
C LEU A 76 -14.24 -5.69 6.12
N ALA A 77 -14.11 -4.43 5.70
CA ALA A 77 -15.08 -3.77 4.85
C ALA A 77 -15.27 -4.47 3.51
N GLY A 78 -14.16 -4.87 2.86
CA GLY A 78 -14.23 -5.63 1.61
C GLY A 78 -14.96 -6.97 1.75
N GLU A 79 -14.76 -7.67 2.86
CA GLU A 79 -15.45 -8.94 3.13
C GLU A 79 -16.93 -8.75 3.45
N LEU A 80 -17.28 -7.72 4.25
CA LEU A 80 -18.68 -7.41 4.56
C LEU A 80 -19.42 -6.97 3.29
N TYR A 81 -18.83 -6.11 2.47
CA TYR A 81 -19.45 -5.64 1.23
C TYR A 81 -19.66 -6.77 0.22
N ARG A 82 -18.79 -7.78 0.19
CA ARG A 82 -18.91 -8.95 -0.70
C ARG A 82 -19.93 -9.98 -0.22
N ARG A 83 -20.02 -10.22 1.09
CA ARG A 83 -20.79 -11.34 1.67
C ARG A 83 -22.17 -10.94 2.18
N LEU A 84 -22.39 -9.67 2.52
CA LEU A 84 -23.67 -9.20 3.05
C LEU A 84 -24.60 -8.72 1.92
N ASP A 85 -25.85 -8.45 2.29
CA ASP A 85 -26.84 -7.87 1.37
C ASP A 85 -26.39 -6.46 0.94
N ARG A 86 -26.04 -6.33 -0.35
CA ARG A 86 -25.49 -5.08 -0.90
C ARG A 86 -26.48 -3.91 -0.77
N GLY A 87 -27.78 -4.15 -0.97
CA GLY A 87 -28.80 -3.12 -0.87
C GLY A 87 -28.85 -2.52 0.54
N ARG A 88 -28.86 -3.37 1.57
CA ARG A 88 -28.82 -2.94 2.97
C ARG A 88 -27.53 -2.23 3.34
N VAL A 89 -26.38 -2.68 2.83
CA VAL A 89 -25.11 -1.97 3.04
C VAL A 89 -25.18 -0.57 2.44
N LEU A 90 -25.65 -0.41 1.20
CA LEU A 90 -25.78 0.90 0.56
C LEU A 90 -26.75 1.83 1.31
N THR A 91 -27.89 1.30 1.78
CA THR A 91 -28.83 2.05 2.62
C THR A 91 -28.15 2.54 3.90
N LEU A 92 -27.42 1.66 4.59
CA LEU A 92 -26.66 2.03 5.79
C LEU A 92 -25.64 3.14 5.51
N LEU A 93 -24.88 3.04 4.41
CA LEU A 93 -23.91 4.08 4.03
C LEU A 93 -24.60 5.42 3.81
N LYS A 94 -25.72 5.44 3.09
CA LYS A 94 -26.51 6.64 2.82
C LYS A 94 -27.07 7.26 4.11
N GLU A 95 -27.55 6.45 5.05
CA GLU A 95 -28.03 6.92 6.36
C GLU A 95 -26.91 7.53 7.21
N CYS A 96 -25.65 7.10 7.01
CA CYS A 96 -24.50 7.64 7.73
C CYS A 96 -23.98 8.96 7.17
N GLU A 97 -24.17 9.25 5.87
CA GLU A 97 -23.62 10.43 5.19
C GLU A 97 -23.95 11.79 5.84
N PRO A 98 -25.16 12.03 6.39
CA PRO A 98 -25.47 13.28 7.10
C PRO A 98 -24.64 13.51 8.36
N HIS A 99 -24.12 12.44 8.97
CA HIS A 99 -23.41 12.48 10.25
C HIS A 99 -21.90 12.32 10.08
N PHE A 100 -21.47 11.54 9.10
CA PHE A 100 -20.07 11.31 8.76
C PHE A 100 -19.89 11.54 7.26
N ARG A 101 -19.64 12.79 6.87
CA ARG A 101 -19.60 13.19 5.46
C ARG A 101 -18.64 12.30 4.66
N ARG A 102 -19.17 11.61 3.65
CA ARG A 102 -18.38 10.89 2.66
C ARG A 102 -17.62 11.89 1.76
N PRO A 103 -16.29 11.84 1.69
CA PRO A 103 -15.55 12.66 0.74
C PRO A 103 -15.93 12.28 -0.69
N PRO A 104 -15.93 13.25 -1.63
CA PRO A 104 -16.28 12.97 -3.01
C PRO A 104 -15.37 11.90 -3.59
N LEU A 105 -15.93 11.05 -4.46
CA LEU A 105 -15.22 10.01 -5.20
C LEU A 105 -14.65 8.85 -4.35
N ILE A 106 -14.82 8.84 -3.03
CA ILE A 106 -14.45 7.68 -2.22
C ILE A 106 -15.40 6.52 -2.54
N SER A 107 -14.87 5.30 -2.71
CA SER A 107 -15.66 4.09 -2.97
C SER A 107 -16.53 3.69 -1.76
N ASP A 108 -17.62 2.95 -2.02
CA ASP A 108 -18.53 2.50 -0.95
C ASP A 108 -17.80 1.63 0.08
N GLN A 109 -16.91 0.75 -0.40
CA GLN A 109 -16.14 -0.17 0.45
C GLN A 109 -15.14 0.58 1.33
N TRP A 110 -14.47 1.60 0.77
CA TRP A 110 -13.56 2.41 1.57
C TRP A 110 -14.32 3.23 2.60
N TYR A 111 -15.44 3.84 2.21
CA TYR A 111 -16.30 4.57 3.13
C TYR A 111 -16.80 3.67 4.27
N LEU A 112 -17.24 2.44 3.98
CA LEU A 112 -17.56 1.43 4.99
C LEU A 112 -16.37 1.15 5.92
N ALA A 113 -15.15 1.03 5.40
CA ALA A 113 -13.94 0.85 6.21
C ALA A 113 -13.72 2.00 7.20
N LYS A 114 -14.00 3.25 6.77
CA LYS A 114 -13.93 4.43 7.66
C LYS A 114 -14.97 4.36 8.78
N LEU A 115 -16.22 4.01 8.47
CA LEU A 115 -17.27 3.87 9.49
C LEU A 115 -16.93 2.77 10.49
N LEU A 116 -16.38 1.64 10.01
CA LEU A 116 -15.92 0.56 10.88
C LEU A 116 -14.76 1.03 11.77
N GLN A 117 -13.75 1.70 11.22
CA GLN A 117 -12.64 2.24 12.02
C GLN A 117 -13.12 3.21 13.10
N GLN A 118 -14.11 4.04 12.76
CA GLN A 118 -14.60 5.10 13.63
C GLN A 118 -15.48 4.59 14.76
N TRP A 119 -16.33 3.59 14.52
CA TRP A 119 -17.40 3.22 15.46
C TRP A 119 -17.45 1.74 15.85
N MET A 120 -16.71 0.84 15.19
CA MET A 120 -16.76 -0.59 15.51
C MET A 120 -15.78 -0.93 16.64
N PRO A 121 -16.25 -1.40 17.81
CA PRO A 121 -15.35 -1.87 18.87
C PRO A 121 -14.65 -3.17 18.45
N HIS A 122 -13.41 -3.37 18.89
CA HIS A 122 -12.62 -4.59 18.60
C HIS A 122 -13.36 -5.90 18.93
N MET A 123 -14.09 -5.94 20.05
CA MET A 123 -14.86 -7.13 20.44
C MET A 123 -15.98 -7.48 19.44
N ARG A 124 -16.57 -6.47 18.79
CA ARG A 124 -17.62 -6.68 17.78
C ARG A 124 -17.05 -7.21 16.48
N VAL A 125 -15.79 -6.89 16.15
CA VAL A 125 -15.09 -7.45 14.99
C VAL A 125 -15.01 -8.96 15.08
N ALA A 126 -14.55 -9.51 16.21
CA ALA A 126 -14.46 -10.96 16.39
C ALA A 126 -15.82 -11.66 16.19
N ARG A 127 -16.90 -11.04 16.68
CA ARG A 127 -18.27 -11.53 16.47
C ARG A 127 -18.67 -11.48 15.00
N LEU A 128 -18.39 -10.38 14.29
CA LEU A 128 -18.68 -10.25 12.87
C LEU A 128 -17.94 -11.31 12.05
N LEU A 129 -16.63 -11.48 12.28
CA LEU A 129 -15.82 -12.51 11.63
C LEU A 129 -16.42 -13.91 11.79
N LYS A 130 -16.87 -14.25 13.00
CA LYS A 130 -17.58 -15.51 13.27
C LYS A 130 -18.89 -15.62 12.48
N CYS A 131 -19.70 -14.57 12.44
CA CYS A 131 -20.97 -14.57 11.70
C CYS A 131 -20.78 -14.69 10.18
N ILE A 132 -19.70 -14.15 9.62
CA ILE A 132 -19.41 -14.28 8.18
C ILE A 132 -18.53 -15.50 7.84
N ASN A 133 -18.28 -16.39 8.82
CA ASN A 133 -17.42 -17.56 8.72
C ASN A 133 -16.03 -17.23 8.14
N LEU A 134 -15.41 -16.15 8.63
CA LEU A 134 -14.10 -15.72 8.17
C LEU A 134 -13.04 -16.03 9.24
N PRO A 135 -11.94 -16.72 8.88
CA PRO A 135 -10.87 -17.00 9.84
C PRO A 135 -10.19 -15.71 10.27
N SER A 136 -9.73 -15.66 11.53
CA SER A 136 -8.90 -14.57 12.04
C SER A 136 -7.48 -14.72 11.49
N ASP A 137 -7.26 -14.18 10.30
CA ASP A 137 -5.96 -14.15 9.63
C ASP A 137 -5.06 -12.98 10.11
N ARG A 138 -3.87 -12.90 9.51
CA ARG A 138 -2.88 -11.83 9.79
C ARG A 138 -3.43 -10.45 9.46
N GLY A 139 -4.20 -10.31 8.37
CA GLY A 139 -4.76 -9.04 7.94
C GLY A 139 -5.67 -8.43 9.00
N PHE A 140 -6.41 -9.24 9.77
CA PHE A 140 -7.24 -8.74 10.87
C PHE A 140 -6.44 -8.27 12.10
N LYS A 141 -5.17 -8.62 12.19
CA LYS A 141 -4.26 -8.18 13.26
C LYS A 141 -3.36 -7.04 12.81
N SER A 142 -3.35 -6.74 11.52
CA SER A 142 -2.50 -5.72 10.92
C SER A 142 -2.93 -4.32 11.30
N ALA A 143 -1.97 -3.57 11.82
CA ALA A 143 -2.08 -2.15 12.12
C ALA A 143 -1.47 -1.26 11.03
N LEU A 144 -1.12 -1.85 9.87
CA LEU A 144 -0.61 -1.08 8.74
C LEU A 144 -1.64 -0.05 8.28
N VAL A 145 -1.16 1.11 7.88
CA VAL A 145 -1.99 2.26 7.51
C VAL A 145 -1.98 2.42 6.00
N LEU A 146 -3.17 2.66 5.43
CA LEU A 146 -3.40 2.92 4.02
C LEU A 146 -4.03 4.30 3.88
N ASP A 147 -3.44 5.16 3.06
CA ASP A 147 -3.87 6.54 2.88
C ASP A 147 -5.09 6.65 1.94
N ASP A 148 -6.03 7.53 2.31
CA ASP A 148 -7.25 7.78 1.52
C ASP A 148 -6.92 8.25 0.10
N VAL A 149 -5.88 9.08 -0.06
CA VAL A 149 -5.46 9.63 -1.35
C VAL A 149 -4.91 8.57 -2.31
N ALA A 150 -4.36 7.46 -1.81
CA ALA A 150 -3.82 6.40 -2.65
C ALA A 150 -4.88 5.36 -3.01
N VAL A 151 -5.74 5.02 -2.05
CA VAL A 151 -6.58 3.81 -2.13
C VAL A 151 -8.07 4.16 -2.27
N GLY A 152 -8.53 5.27 -1.70
CA GLY A 152 -9.93 5.47 -1.35
C GLY A 152 -10.92 5.41 -2.52
N ARG A 153 -10.55 5.93 -3.69
CA ARG A 153 -11.41 5.97 -4.89
C ARG A 153 -11.51 4.63 -5.60
N CYS A 154 -10.41 3.91 -5.71
CA CYS A 154 -10.31 2.67 -6.48
C CYS A 154 -10.34 1.41 -5.60
N PHE A 155 -10.68 1.54 -4.31
CA PHE A 155 -10.68 0.42 -3.37
C PHE A 155 -11.79 -0.60 -3.66
N THR A 156 -11.39 -1.86 -3.80
CA THR A 156 -12.30 -3.00 -4.03
C THR A 156 -12.13 -4.10 -2.99
N GLY A 157 -11.58 -3.78 -1.83
CA GLY A 157 -11.24 -4.73 -0.77
C GLY A 157 -9.77 -5.09 -0.74
N LEU A 158 -9.31 -5.71 0.35
CA LEU A 158 -7.97 -6.31 0.45
C LEU A 158 -8.08 -7.83 0.41
N PRO A 159 -7.11 -8.57 -0.17
CA PRO A 159 -7.11 -10.03 -0.16
C PRO A 159 -6.70 -10.61 1.21
N ALA A 160 -6.94 -11.90 1.40
CA ALA A 160 -6.27 -12.66 2.46
C ALA A 160 -4.82 -12.92 2.02
N VAL A 161 -3.89 -12.18 2.60
CA VAL A 161 -2.48 -12.12 2.17
C VAL A 161 -1.54 -12.81 3.14
N ASN A 162 -0.42 -13.31 2.62
CA ASN A 162 0.75 -13.64 3.43
C ASN A 162 1.52 -12.36 3.80
N GLU A 163 2.62 -12.50 4.54
CA GLU A 163 3.49 -11.36 4.92
C GLU A 163 4.03 -10.58 3.73
N SER A 164 4.50 -11.30 2.70
CA SER A 164 5.14 -10.70 1.53
C SER A 164 4.13 -9.89 0.72
N ASP A 165 2.94 -10.41 0.48
CA ASP A 165 1.88 -9.73 -0.27
C ASP A 165 1.33 -8.52 0.51
N GLU A 166 1.17 -8.65 1.83
CA GLU A 166 0.80 -7.54 2.71
C GLU A 166 1.82 -6.41 2.62
N GLN A 167 3.11 -6.76 2.71
CA GLN A 167 4.21 -5.80 2.63
C GLN A 167 4.31 -5.17 1.24
N LEU A 168 4.11 -5.94 0.18
CA LEU A 168 4.09 -5.45 -1.20
C LEU A 168 2.98 -4.40 -1.38
N ILE A 169 1.74 -4.73 -1.04
CA ILE A 169 0.61 -3.79 -1.16
C ILE A 169 0.86 -2.55 -0.31
N TRP A 170 1.25 -2.73 0.95
CA TRP A 170 1.42 -1.61 1.86
C TRP A 170 2.54 -0.67 1.42
N THR A 171 3.72 -1.18 1.09
CA THR A 171 4.86 -0.36 0.65
C THR A 171 4.53 0.38 -0.64
N PHE A 172 3.82 -0.25 -1.58
CA PHE A 172 3.40 0.36 -2.83
C PHE A 172 2.38 1.48 -2.61
N CYS A 173 1.31 1.20 -1.84
CA CYS A 173 0.32 2.20 -1.42
C CYS A 173 0.96 3.39 -0.71
N HIS A 174 1.95 3.14 0.16
CA HIS A 174 2.65 4.17 0.92
C HIS A 174 3.51 5.06 0.01
N ALA A 175 4.22 4.48 -0.96
CA ALA A 175 5.02 5.23 -1.92
C ALA A 175 4.15 6.07 -2.87
N VAL A 176 3.05 5.51 -3.39
CA VAL A 176 2.09 6.23 -4.22
C VAL A 176 1.37 7.31 -3.41
N GLY A 177 0.98 7.01 -2.17
CA GLY A 177 0.35 7.97 -1.27
C GLY A 177 1.26 9.15 -0.97
N TRP A 178 2.54 8.90 -0.72
CA TRP A 178 3.54 9.96 -0.61
C TRP A 178 3.60 10.77 -1.91
N LEU A 179 3.75 10.13 -3.07
CA LEU A 179 3.85 10.82 -4.36
C LEU A 179 2.63 11.72 -4.65
N LEU A 180 1.43 11.25 -4.34
CA LEU A 180 0.19 12.02 -4.54
C LEU A 180 0.04 13.17 -3.55
N LYS A 181 0.36 12.96 -2.27
CA LYS A 181 0.41 14.04 -1.26
C LYS A 181 1.41 15.10 -1.66
N SER A 182 2.56 14.66 -2.14
CA SER A 182 3.54 15.53 -2.71
C SER A 182 2.88 16.30 -3.88
N HIS A 183 2.43 15.65 -4.96
CA HIS A 183 1.81 16.34 -6.10
C HIS A 183 0.70 17.35 -5.71
N GLY A 184 -0.10 17.06 -4.69
CA GLY A 184 -1.14 17.94 -4.15
C GLY A 184 -0.66 19.09 -3.24
N GLY A 185 0.65 19.28 -3.06
CA GLY A 185 1.23 20.35 -2.25
C GLY A 185 1.15 20.14 -0.74
N GLU A 186 0.84 18.93 -0.25
CA GLU A 186 0.86 18.63 1.20
C GLU A 186 2.28 18.67 1.78
N TYR A 187 3.28 18.52 0.90
CA TYR A 187 4.68 18.64 1.25
C TYR A 187 5.33 19.81 0.51
N ASP A 188 6.22 20.52 1.21
CA ASP A 188 6.96 21.65 0.65
C ASP A 188 7.96 21.17 -0.43
N TYR A 189 7.57 21.34 -1.69
CA TYR A 189 8.42 21.00 -2.84
C TYR A 189 9.55 21.95 -3.08
N GLU A 190 9.43 23.22 -2.71
CA GLU A 190 10.52 24.16 -2.91
C GLU A 190 11.71 23.72 -2.06
N THR A 191 11.45 23.30 -0.82
CA THR A 191 12.45 22.63 0.01
C THR A 191 12.97 21.35 -0.64
N LEU A 192 12.10 20.55 -1.26
CA LEU A 192 12.46 19.28 -1.90
C LEU A 192 13.35 19.48 -3.15
N ALA A 193 13.10 20.52 -3.94
CA ALA A 193 13.82 20.83 -5.16
C ALA A 193 15.14 21.58 -4.91
N SER A 194 15.15 22.46 -3.90
CA SER A 194 16.34 23.21 -3.49
C SER A 194 17.31 22.39 -2.63
N SER A 195 16.84 21.28 -2.07
CA SER A 195 17.68 20.40 -1.26
C SER A 195 18.53 19.47 -2.13
N GLY A 196 19.73 19.14 -1.62
CA GLY A 196 20.62 18.14 -2.22
C GLY A 196 20.07 16.70 -2.20
N TYR A 197 18.77 16.49 -1.94
CA TYR A 197 18.16 15.15 -1.93
C TYR A 197 18.13 14.50 -3.32
N TRP A 198 18.16 15.30 -4.39
CA TRP A 198 18.25 14.82 -5.77
C TRP A 198 19.68 14.60 -6.27
N ILE A 199 20.69 14.91 -5.44
CA ILE A 199 22.11 14.82 -5.80
C ILE A 199 22.73 13.59 -5.13
N GLY A 200 23.24 12.68 -5.96
CA GLY A 200 24.00 11.51 -5.54
C GLY A 200 23.19 10.44 -4.81
N PRO A 201 23.36 9.15 -5.14
CA PRO A 201 22.80 8.07 -4.32
C PRO A 201 23.57 7.98 -3.00
N ASP A 202 22.87 7.87 -1.87
CA ASP A 202 23.48 7.42 -0.62
C ASP A 202 23.20 5.93 -0.43
N GLU A 203 24.20 5.19 0.05
CA GLU A 203 24.16 3.73 0.19
C GLU A 203 22.92 3.25 0.96
N GLN A 204 22.57 3.93 2.06
CA GLN A 204 21.41 3.60 2.89
C GLN A 204 20.06 3.69 2.16
N TYR A 205 19.93 4.56 1.16
CA TYR A 205 18.71 4.73 0.38
C TYR A 205 18.71 3.77 -0.81
N ALA A 206 19.89 3.51 -1.39
CA ALA A 206 20.07 2.51 -2.43
C ALA A 206 19.70 1.10 -1.93
N GLU A 207 20.04 0.77 -0.69
CA GLU A 207 19.70 -0.51 -0.06
C GLU A 207 18.17 -0.70 0.03
N LEU A 208 17.44 0.29 0.58
CA LEU A 208 15.99 0.23 0.70
C LEU A 208 15.31 0.26 -0.68
N ALA A 209 15.81 1.07 -1.62
CA ALA A 209 15.32 1.11 -2.98
C ALA A 209 15.53 -0.23 -3.70
N GLY A 210 16.68 -0.87 -3.54
CA GLY A 210 16.96 -2.21 -4.07
C GLY A 210 16.00 -3.26 -3.51
N TYR A 211 15.73 -3.22 -2.21
CA TYR A 211 14.74 -4.09 -1.58
C TYR A 211 13.34 -3.88 -2.14
N LEU A 212 12.86 -2.62 -2.23
CA LEU A 212 11.55 -2.31 -2.76
C LEU A 212 11.43 -2.71 -4.25
N TYR A 213 12.49 -2.52 -5.04
CA TYR A 213 12.53 -2.96 -6.43
C TYR A 213 12.37 -4.48 -6.55
N LYS A 214 13.07 -5.25 -5.71
CA LYS A 214 12.94 -6.71 -5.65
C LYS A 214 11.54 -7.13 -5.20
N LEU A 215 10.98 -6.46 -4.20
CA LEU A 215 9.65 -6.75 -3.66
C LEU A 215 8.54 -6.48 -4.69
N TRP A 216 8.58 -5.34 -5.37
CA TRP A 216 7.54 -4.94 -6.32
C TRP A 216 7.67 -5.64 -7.68
N GLY A 217 8.90 -5.97 -8.06
CA GLY A 217 9.25 -6.51 -9.36
C GLY A 217 9.42 -5.41 -10.43
N PRO A 218 10.19 -5.72 -11.49
CA PRO A 218 10.64 -4.72 -12.47
C PRO A 218 9.48 -3.99 -13.17
N ALA A 219 8.41 -4.70 -13.52
CA ALA A 219 7.27 -4.11 -14.22
C ALA A 219 6.56 -3.03 -13.39
N ARG A 220 6.37 -3.27 -12.08
CA ARG A 220 5.72 -2.30 -11.19
C ARG A 220 6.64 -1.13 -10.86
N SER A 221 7.94 -1.40 -10.68
CA SER A 221 8.94 -0.36 -10.47
C SER A 221 9.07 0.59 -11.67
N ALA A 222 9.05 0.08 -12.90
CA ALA A 222 9.08 0.91 -14.12
C ALA A 222 7.83 1.79 -14.23
N LYS A 223 6.65 1.23 -13.96
CA LYS A 223 5.39 1.97 -13.90
C LYS A 223 5.42 3.07 -12.84
N PHE A 224 5.91 2.77 -11.64
CA PHE A 224 6.07 3.76 -10.57
C PHE A 224 7.08 4.85 -10.94
N ALA A 225 8.19 4.50 -11.60
CA ALA A 225 9.17 5.46 -12.11
C ALA A 225 8.53 6.43 -13.12
N ASN A 226 7.67 5.95 -14.00
CA ASN A 226 6.91 6.80 -14.93
C ASN A 226 5.94 7.73 -14.18
N LEU A 227 5.22 7.24 -13.16
CA LEU A 227 4.41 8.09 -12.30
C LEU A 227 5.22 9.20 -11.64
N CYS A 228 6.42 8.89 -11.13
CA CYS A 228 7.31 9.90 -10.55
C CYS A 228 7.66 10.99 -11.58
N ARG A 229 7.98 10.62 -12.83
CA ARG A 229 8.28 11.60 -13.89
C ARG A 229 7.09 12.48 -14.25
N THR A 230 5.87 11.95 -14.16
CA THR A 230 4.64 12.68 -14.49
C THR A 230 4.14 13.57 -13.35
N LEU A 231 4.20 13.07 -12.10
CA LEU A 231 3.59 13.72 -10.94
C LEU A 231 4.54 14.67 -10.19
N LEU A 232 5.85 14.44 -10.27
CA LEU A 232 6.83 15.35 -9.67
C LEU A 232 7.02 16.59 -10.56
N PRO A 233 7.37 17.75 -9.97
CA PRO A 233 7.56 18.98 -10.72
C PRO A 233 8.58 18.87 -11.85
N GLN A 234 8.25 19.47 -12.99
CA GLN A 234 9.06 19.41 -14.22
C GLN A 234 10.46 20.03 -14.09
N HIS A 235 10.68 20.92 -13.12
CA HIS A 235 11.99 21.52 -12.87
C HIS A 235 13.00 20.53 -12.25
N ILE A 236 12.54 19.38 -11.76
CA ILE A 236 13.42 18.33 -11.28
C ILE A 236 13.90 17.51 -12.50
N PRO A 237 15.21 17.35 -12.73
CA PRO A 237 15.75 16.73 -13.94
C PRO A 237 15.62 15.19 -13.92
N LEU A 238 14.39 14.68 -13.85
CA LEU A 238 14.08 13.25 -13.71
C LEU A 238 13.95 12.52 -15.05
N ALA A 239 13.68 13.26 -16.13
CA ALA A 239 13.30 12.69 -17.44
C ALA A 239 14.36 11.71 -17.97
N ASN A 240 15.64 12.01 -17.74
CA ASN A 240 16.77 11.24 -18.27
C ASN A 240 17.41 10.30 -17.24
N LEU A 241 16.86 10.21 -16.03
CA LEU A 241 17.43 9.33 -15.01
C LEU A 241 17.01 7.88 -15.24
N PRO A 242 17.94 6.90 -15.18
CA PRO A 242 17.59 5.49 -15.17
C PRO A 242 16.69 5.14 -13.98
N ASP A 243 15.73 4.22 -14.18
CA ASP A 243 14.73 3.86 -13.15
C ASP A 243 15.35 3.49 -11.78
N PRO A 244 16.42 2.66 -11.67
CA PRO A 244 17.00 2.33 -10.37
C PRO A 244 17.55 3.55 -9.62
N ARG A 245 18.14 4.49 -10.38
CA ARG A 245 18.68 5.74 -9.83
C ARG A 245 17.56 6.67 -9.40
N LEU A 246 16.54 6.84 -10.24
CA LEU A 246 15.34 7.62 -9.90
C LEU A 246 14.71 7.10 -8.61
N PHE A 247 14.57 5.78 -8.49
CA PHE A 247 13.95 5.15 -7.34
C PHE A 247 14.72 5.40 -6.04
N THR A 248 16.05 5.32 -6.09
CA THR A 248 16.92 5.67 -4.96
C THR A 248 16.74 7.12 -4.53
N LEU A 249 16.68 8.05 -5.49
CA LEU A 249 16.47 9.47 -5.19
C LEU A 249 15.08 9.76 -4.64
N VAL A 250 14.04 9.05 -5.11
CA VAL A 250 12.68 9.16 -4.55
C VAL A 250 12.66 8.71 -3.09
N VAL A 251 13.30 7.59 -2.74
CA VAL A 251 13.41 7.13 -1.36
C VAL A 251 14.18 8.15 -0.48
N LYS A 252 15.25 8.76 -1.03
CA LYS A 252 16.00 9.84 -0.36
C LYS A 252 15.14 11.09 -0.15
N ALA A 253 14.36 11.49 -1.16
CA ALA A 253 13.42 12.60 -1.06
C ALA A 253 12.30 12.36 -0.03
N MET A 254 11.76 11.14 0.04
CA MET A 254 10.81 10.75 1.09
C MET A 254 11.39 10.98 2.50
N ALA A 255 12.66 10.63 2.70
CA ALA A 255 13.36 10.84 3.97
C ALA A 255 13.55 12.32 4.32
N GLY A 256 13.86 13.13 3.31
CA GLY A 256 14.07 14.58 3.47
C GLY A 256 12.80 15.35 3.83
N VAL A 257 11.66 14.92 3.31
CA VAL A 257 10.40 15.68 3.36
C VAL A 257 9.42 15.14 4.38
N SER A 258 9.41 13.83 4.56
CA SER A 258 8.60 13.17 5.58
C SER A 258 9.41 12.09 6.27
N LEU A 259 10.26 12.54 7.20
CA LEU A 259 11.07 11.65 8.02
C LEU A 259 10.23 10.59 8.73
N HIS A 260 8.98 10.93 9.11
CA HIS A 260 8.04 9.96 9.67
C HIS A 260 7.63 8.89 8.64
N ALA A 261 7.21 9.28 7.43
CA ALA A 261 6.83 8.33 6.39
C ALA A 261 8.00 7.41 5.99
N TYR A 262 9.20 7.96 5.87
CA TYR A 262 10.41 7.20 5.61
C TYR A 262 10.77 6.24 6.75
N ARG A 263 10.74 6.70 8.02
CA ARG A 263 11.02 5.83 9.17
C ARG A 263 10.02 4.68 9.28
N THR A 264 8.75 4.96 9.04
CA THR A 264 7.71 3.94 9.02
C THR A 264 7.97 2.93 7.90
N LEU A 265 8.25 3.39 6.67
CA LEU A 265 8.62 2.53 5.55
C LEU A 265 9.83 1.65 5.87
N ARG A 266 10.93 2.26 6.31
CA ARG A 266 12.17 1.58 6.66
C ARG A 266 11.96 0.52 7.75
N SER A 267 11.26 0.88 8.83
CA SER A 267 10.98 -0.02 9.94
C SER A 267 10.08 -1.19 9.55
N GLN A 268 9.06 -0.96 8.73
CA GLN A 268 8.16 -2.01 8.25
C GLN A 268 8.84 -2.92 7.22
N CYS A 269 9.83 -2.42 6.49
CA CYS A 269 10.70 -3.23 5.63
C CYS A 269 11.81 -3.98 6.40
N GLY A 270 11.87 -3.84 7.73
CA GLY A 270 12.85 -4.53 8.58
C GLY A 270 14.23 -3.89 8.63
N PHE A 271 14.40 -2.68 8.06
CA PHE A 271 15.65 -1.94 8.10
C PHE A 271 15.76 -1.16 9.41
N TYR A 272 16.93 -1.23 10.04
CA TYR A 272 17.21 -0.44 11.23
C TYR A 272 17.29 1.05 10.87
N CYS A 273 16.59 1.89 11.62
CA CYS A 273 16.76 3.33 11.56
C CYS A 273 17.55 3.75 12.81
N PRO A 274 18.84 4.08 12.71
CA PRO A 274 19.56 4.64 13.83
C PRO A 274 18.80 5.88 14.30
N THR A 275 18.40 5.89 15.57
CA THR A 275 17.88 7.11 16.19
C THR A 275 19.01 8.13 16.14
N PRO A 276 18.80 9.35 15.63
CA PRO A 276 19.85 10.35 15.61
C PRO A 276 20.42 10.50 17.02
N VAL A 277 21.74 10.29 17.11
CA VAL A 277 22.53 10.31 18.33
C VAL A 277 22.38 11.70 18.94
N GLY A 278 21.44 11.85 19.89
CA GLY A 278 21.05 13.15 20.45
C GLY A 278 19.65 13.15 21.08
N GLY A 279 18.77 12.24 20.68
CA GLY A 279 17.50 12.00 21.39
C GLY A 279 17.68 10.95 22.49
N ARG A 280 17.40 11.29 23.76
CA ARG A 280 17.41 10.32 24.87
C ARG A 280 16.54 9.10 24.49
N PRO A 281 17.06 7.86 24.57
CA PRO A 281 16.31 6.68 24.15
C PRO A 281 15.08 6.48 25.05
N ARG A 282 13.89 6.48 24.44
CA ARG A 282 12.70 5.88 25.08
C ARG A 282 12.85 4.37 24.95
N ALA A 283 12.95 3.68 26.09
CA ALA A 283 12.97 2.22 26.15
C ALA A 283 11.76 1.65 25.39
N ARG A 284 12.01 1.00 24.25
CA ARG A 284 11.04 0.14 23.58
C ARG A 284 11.34 -1.32 23.94
N PRO A 285 10.33 -2.20 23.96
CA PRO A 285 10.51 -3.59 24.31
C PRO A 285 11.40 -4.26 23.27
N VAL A 286 12.38 -5.00 23.77
CA VAL A 286 13.36 -5.76 23.01
C VAL A 286 12.59 -6.77 22.14
N ALA A 287 12.39 -6.43 20.87
CA ALA A 287 12.14 -7.46 19.88
C ALA A 287 13.41 -8.32 19.84
N SER A 288 13.26 -9.63 20.11
CA SER A 288 14.39 -10.53 20.37
C SER A 288 15.46 -10.43 19.26
N GLU A 289 16.72 -10.26 19.66
CA GLU A 289 17.88 -10.28 18.76
C GLU A 289 17.90 -11.53 17.87
N GLU A 290 17.27 -12.60 18.33
CA GLU A 290 17.02 -13.84 17.61
C GLU A 290 16.29 -13.62 16.26
N ASN A 291 15.32 -12.70 16.21
CA ASN A 291 14.63 -12.35 14.96
C ASN A 291 15.53 -11.55 14.00
N ALA A 292 16.47 -10.75 14.50
CA ALA A 292 17.40 -10.00 13.66
C ALA A 292 18.46 -10.92 13.03
N ALA A 293 18.97 -11.89 13.79
CA ALA A 293 19.90 -12.90 13.29
C ALA A 293 19.24 -13.83 12.26
N ALA A 294 18.01 -14.29 12.52
CA ALA A 294 17.25 -15.10 11.57
C ALA A 294 16.99 -14.36 10.25
N ARG A 295 16.71 -13.05 10.32
CA ARG A 295 16.51 -12.20 9.13
C ARG A 295 17.79 -11.97 8.34
N LYS A 296 18.92 -11.73 8.98
CA LYS A 296 20.23 -11.65 8.30
C LYS A 296 20.57 -12.95 7.57
N LYS A 297 20.32 -14.10 8.21
CA LYS A 297 20.55 -15.41 7.58
C LYS A 297 19.65 -15.62 6.35
N ASN A 298 18.39 -15.19 6.43
CA ASN A 298 17.45 -15.28 5.32
C ASN A 298 17.83 -14.33 4.16
N ALA A 299 18.32 -13.12 4.47
CA ALA A 299 18.80 -12.19 3.45
C ALA A 299 20.03 -12.72 2.69
N VAL A 300 20.98 -13.34 3.38
CA VAL A 300 22.17 -13.96 2.73
C VAL A 300 21.75 -15.11 1.82
N ALA A 301 20.84 -15.97 2.26
CA ALA A 301 20.31 -17.07 1.44
C ALA A 301 19.63 -16.54 0.16
N LEU A 302 18.83 -15.47 0.27
CA LEU A 302 18.17 -14.83 -0.86
C LEU A 302 19.13 -14.15 -1.83
N VAL A 303 20.29 -13.66 -1.37
CA VAL A 303 21.34 -13.11 -2.24
C VAL A 303 22.06 -14.24 -2.97
N GLN A 304 22.39 -15.34 -2.29
CA GLN A 304 23.01 -16.51 -2.92
C GLN A 304 22.12 -17.11 -4.00
N GLU A 305 20.82 -17.25 -3.75
CA GLU A 305 19.86 -17.74 -4.74
C GLU A 305 19.78 -16.81 -5.97
N ALA A 306 19.77 -15.49 -5.76
CA ALA A 306 19.77 -14.52 -6.86
C ALA A 306 21.05 -14.57 -7.71
N VAL A 307 22.21 -14.79 -7.08
CA VAL A 307 23.49 -14.96 -7.78
C VAL A 307 23.46 -16.23 -8.65
N VAL A 308 22.94 -17.33 -8.12
CA VAL A 308 22.80 -18.59 -8.88
C VAL A 308 21.84 -18.40 -10.07
N GLN A 309 20.68 -17.78 -9.86
CA GLN A 309 19.73 -17.50 -10.95
C GLN A 309 20.35 -16.61 -12.04
N THR A 310 21.14 -15.61 -11.65
CA THR A 310 21.82 -14.73 -12.60
C THR A 310 22.87 -15.48 -13.43
N ALA A 311 23.63 -16.38 -12.80
CA ALA A 311 24.59 -17.24 -13.49
C ALA A 311 23.91 -18.17 -14.51
N LEU A 312 22.77 -18.78 -14.15
CA LEU A 312 21.99 -19.63 -15.05
C LEU A 312 21.46 -18.86 -16.27
N VAL A 313 20.99 -17.62 -16.08
CA VAL A 313 20.55 -16.77 -17.19
C VAL A 313 21.71 -16.41 -18.11
N GLN A 314 22.88 -16.07 -17.54
CA GLN A 314 24.07 -15.78 -18.34
C GLN A 314 24.52 -16.99 -19.17
N GLU A 315 24.46 -18.19 -18.60
CA GLU A 315 24.76 -19.44 -19.30
C GLU A 315 23.75 -19.73 -20.43
N ALA A 316 22.46 -19.51 -20.20
CA ALA A 316 21.45 -19.68 -21.24
C ALA A 316 21.65 -18.69 -22.41
N VAL A 317 22.04 -17.44 -22.10
CA VAL A 317 22.34 -16.42 -23.11
C VAL A 317 23.56 -16.80 -23.95
N THR A 318 24.64 -17.29 -23.32
CA THR A 318 25.83 -17.73 -24.06
C THR A 318 25.55 -18.97 -24.91
N GLN A 319 24.79 -19.94 -24.42
CA GLN A 319 24.37 -21.10 -25.21
C GLN A 319 23.52 -20.71 -26.42
N THR A 320 22.58 -19.76 -26.24
CA THR A 320 21.75 -19.24 -27.34
C THR A 320 22.60 -18.52 -28.40
N ALA A 321 23.58 -17.72 -27.98
CA ALA A 321 24.49 -17.04 -28.89
C ALA A 321 25.36 -18.04 -29.70
N VAL A 322 25.82 -19.12 -29.07
CA VAL A 322 26.56 -20.19 -29.76
C VAL A 322 25.68 -20.92 -30.77
N ALA A 323 24.44 -21.25 -30.41
CA ALA A 323 23.48 -21.90 -31.30
C ALA A 323 23.16 -21.02 -32.53
N GLN A 324 22.93 -19.73 -32.33
CA GLN A 324 22.70 -18.78 -33.41
C GLN A 324 23.90 -18.69 -34.37
N LYS A 325 25.13 -18.69 -33.83
CA LYS A 325 26.35 -18.68 -34.65
C LYS A 325 26.50 -19.94 -35.50
N ALA A 326 26.13 -21.11 -34.96
CA ALA A 326 26.18 -22.38 -35.69
C ALA A 326 25.18 -22.44 -36.86
N VAL A 327 23.98 -21.89 -36.69
CA VAL A 327 22.96 -21.80 -37.75
C VAL A 327 23.43 -20.90 -38.90
N VAL A 328 24.09 -19.78 -38.60
CA VAL A 328 24.65 -18.89 -39.63
C VAL A 328 25.76 -19.57 -40.43
N GLN A 329 26.60 -20.39 -39.78
CA GLN A 329 27.69 -21.10 -40.46
C GLN A 329 27.23 -22.26 -41.35
N THR A 330 26.07 -22.85 -41.09
CA THR A 330 25.52 -23.94 -41.92
C THR A 330 24.74 -23.43 -43.13
N ALA A 331 24.42 -22.13 -43.18
CA ALA A 331 23.66 -21.50 -44.26
C ALA A 331 24.56 -20.90 -45.38
N VAL A 332 25.89 -20.95 -45.24
CA VAL A 332 26.88 -20.44 -46.22
C VAL A 332 27.53 -21.61 -46.95
#